data_AF-A0A1Z5TUM1-F1
#
_entry.id   AF-A0A1Z5TUM1-F1
#
_cell.length_a   1.000
_cell.length_b   1.000
_cell.length_c   1.000
_cell.angle_alpha   90.00
_cell.angle_beta   90.00
_cell.angle_gamma   90.00
#
_symmetry.space_group_name_H-M   'P 1'
#
loop_
_entity.id
_entity.type
_entity.pdbx_description
1 polymer ?
#
loop_
_entity_poly.entity_id
_entity_poly.type
_entity_poly.pdbx_seq_one_letter_code
_entity_poly.pdbx_strand_id
1 'polypeptide(L)'
;MIELLQTYKKELGGGNMGGGGLQFPANMRAMPMLFLGLMKNLGLRKSAQIPTDLRSAALCMLSTLPLPLLMQYIYPRMYSLHDMPDDAGLPHPETGAIVMPSPLNLTSANIVPFGLYLIDDGQTQFLWLGRDAVPALVADVFGTEDKNQLKQGKTSLPVIDNDMNERVRAVVEKSRDHKGKGCGSIVVPPLYLIREDGEPSLRLWAQTLLVEDRADQGVSGAQFLGMLREKVLS
;
A
#
# COMPACT_ATOMS: atom_id res chain seq x y z
N MET A 1 -1.36 -12.39 -18.63
CA MET A 1 -0.96 -13.22 -17.47
C MET A 1 -1.13 -14.72 -17.71
N ILE A 2 -2.33 -15.21 -18.04
CA ILE A 2 -2.57 -16.66 -18.27
C ILE A 2 -1.64 -17.22 -19.35
N GLU A 3 -1.55 -16.55 -20.50
CA GLU A 3 -0.66 -16.95 -21.60
C GLU A 3 0.81 -17.03 -21.18
N LEU A 4 1.30 -16.08 -20.35
CA LEU A 4 2.66 -16.10 -19.82
C LEU A 4 2.91 -17.34 -18.95
N LEU A 5 1.97 -17.67 -18.06
CA LEU A 5 2.05 -18.84 -17.19
C LEU A 5 1.97 -20.15 -17.98
N GLN A 6 1.07 -20.23 -18.96
CA GLN A 6 0.94 -21.39 -19.84
C GLN A 6 2.20 -21.59 -20.69
N THR A 7 2.75 -20.52 -21.26
CA THR A 7 4.00 -20.56 -22.04
C THR A 7 5.17 -20.98 -21.16
N TYR A 8 5.31 -20.41 -19.96
CA TYR A 8 6.36 -20.80 -19.02
C TYR A 8 6.26 -22.28 -18.65
N LYS A 9 5.06 -22.76 -18.29
CA LYS A 9 4.81 -24.18 -17.98
C LYS A 9 5.17 -25.09 -19.16
N LYS A 10 4.78 -24.72 -20.39
CA LYS A 10 5.00 -25.53 -21.59
C LYS A 10 6.46 -25.60 -22.01
N GLU A 11 7.15 -24.46 -22.02
CA GLU A 11 8.50 -24.35 -22.59
C GLU A 11 9.61 -24.55 -21.54
N LEU A 12 9.35 -24.20 -20.27
CA LEU A 12 10.36 -24.15 -19.19
C LEU A 12 9.97 -24.95 -17.94
N GLY A 13 8.72 -25.40 -17.83
CA GLY A 13 8.17 -26.09 -16.65
C GLY A 13 8.67 -27.52 -16.44
N GLY A 14 9.80 -27.89 -17.07
CA GLY A 14 10.57 -29.11 -16.90
C GLY A 14 9.79 -30.27 -16.29
N GLY A 15 8.99 -30.95 -17.12
CA GLY A 15 8.27 -32.19 -16.82
C GLY A 15 7.78 -32.36 -15.38
N ASN A 16 6.54 -31.96 -15.11
CA ASN A 16 5.72 -32.24 -13.91
C ASN A 16 6.50 -32.77 -12.68
N MET A 17 7.37 -31.94 -12.10
CA MET A 17 7.96 -32.21 -10.78
C MET A 17 6.88 -32.05 -9.70
N GLY A 18 5.97 -33.02 -9.62
CA GLY A 18 5.25 -33.51 -8.42
C GLY A 18 4.31 -32.58 -7.65
N GLY A 19 4.39 -31.26 -7.77
CA GLY A 19 3.57 -30.33 -6.99
C GLY A 19 2.61 -29.58 -7.89
N GLY A 20 1.30 -29.78 -7.73
CA GLY A 20 0.23 -29.06 -8.45
C GLY A 20 0.15 -27.56 -8.13
N GLY A 21 1.29 -26.89 -7.93
CA GLY A 21 1.42 -25.45 -7.71
C GLY A 21 1.61 -24.67 -9.02
N LEU A 22 1.40 -23.35 -8.94
CA LEU A 22 1.62 -22.45 -10.06
C LEU A 22 3.12 -22.14 -10.18
N GLN A 23 3.76 -22.66 -11.23
CA GLN A 23 5.19 -22.45 -11.47
C GLN A 23 5.43 -21.15 -12.26
N PHE A 24 6.39 -20.34 -11.81
CA PHE A 24 6.81 -19.11 -12.49
C PHE A 24 8.25 -18.74 -12.06
N PRO A 25 9.05 -18.05 -12.88
CA PRO A 25 10.44 -17.78 -12.55
C PRO A 25 10.55 -16.73 -11.45
N ALA A 26 11.61 -16.79 -10.66
CA ALA A 26 11.77 -15.99 -9.44
C ALA A 26 11.69 -14.47 -9.70
N ASN A 27 12.27 -14.00 -10.81
CA ASN A 27 12.26 -12.61 -11.23
C ASN A 27 10.87 -12.08 -11.63
N MET A 28 9.89 -12.96 -11.89
CA MET A 28 8.52 -12.57 -12.23
C MET A 28 7.49 -12.99 -11.17
N ARG A 29 7.91 -13.50 -10.01
CA ARG A 29 7.00 -13.97 -8.94
C ARG A 29 6.00 -12.90 -8.48
N ALA A 30 6.37 -11.62 -8.51
CA ALA A 30 5.50 -10.51 -8.13
C ALA A 30 4.48 -10.13 -9.22
N MET A 31 4.70 -10.54 -10.47
CA MET A 31 3.88 -10.14 -11.61
C MET A 31 2.37 -10.48 -11.45
N PRO A 32 1.97 -11.68 -11.00
CA PRO A 32 0.54 -11.95 -10.74
C PRO A 32 -0.10 -10.93 -9.80
N MET A 33 0.60 -10.56 -8.72
CA MET A 33 0.09 -9.59 -7.74
C MET A 33 0.04 -8.17 -8.28
N LEU A 34 0.99 -7.79 -9.14
CA LEU A 34 0.95 -6.51 -9.87
C LEU A 34 -0.24 -6.45 -10.83
N PHE A 35 -0.54 -7.54 -11.55
CA PHE A 35 -1.74 -7.62 -12.39
C PHE A 35 -3.02 -7.48 -11.55
N LEU A 36 -3.07 -8.09 -10.36
CA LEU A 36 -4.21 -7.93 -9.46
C LEU A 36 -4.36 -6.48 -8.97
N GLY A 37 -3.26 -5.84 -8.55
CA GLY A 37 -3.25 -4.42 -8.18
C GLY A 37 -3.72 -3.53 -9.33
N LEU A 38 -3.24 -3.79 -10.55
CA LEU A 38 -3.64 -3.07 -11.76
C LEU A 38 -5.14 -3.23 -12.06
N MET A 39 -5.68 -4.44 -11.93
CA MET A 39 -7.12 -4.71 -12.12
C MET A 39 -8.01 -4.03 -11.07
N LYS A 40 -7.47 -3.76 -9.87
CA LYS A 40 -8.17 -3.07 -8.78
C LYS A 40 -7.94 -1.56 -8.76
N ASN A 41 -6.95 -1.06 -9.50
CA ASN A 41 -6.67 0.35 -9.61
C ASN A 41 -7.88 1.13 -10.17
N LEU A 42 -8.07 2.36 -9.68
CA LEU A 42 -9.20 3.23 -10.01
C LEU A 42 -9.43 3.41 -11.52
N GLY A 43 -8.36 3.40 -12.33
CA GLY A 43 -8.45 3.54 -13.78
C GLY A 43 -9.10 2.36 -14.49
N LEU A 44 -8.92 1.13 -13.97
CA LEU A 44 -9.31 -0.12 -14.65
C LEU A 44 -10.36 -0.94 -13.89
N ARG A 45 -10.58 -0.67 -12.60
CA ARG A 45 -11.59 -1.34 -11.78
C ARG A 45 -12.97 -1.21 -12.40
N LYS A 46 -13.65 -2.35 -12.53
CA LYS A 46 -15.04 -2.44 -12.97
C LYS A 46 -15.97 -1.95 -11.86
N SER A 47 -16.29 -0.66 -11.87
CA SER A 47 -17.29 -0.06 -10.98
C SER A 47 -18.02 1.07 -11.68
N ALA A 48 -19.34 1.05 -11.66
CA ALA A 48 -20.16 2.13 -12.21
C ALA A 48 -20.20 3.38 -11.32
N GLN A 49 -19.71 3.27 -10.08
CA GLN A 49 -19.77 4.35 -9.08
C GLN A 49 -18.56 5.31 -9.13
N ILE A 50 -17.55 5.02 -9.95
CA ILE A 50 -16.36 5.88 -10.07
C ILE A 50 -16.69 7.09 -10.97
N PRO A 51 -16.57 8.34 -10.48
CA PRO A 51 -16.73 9.53 -11.29
C PRO A 51 -15.81 9.54 -12.53
N THR A 52 -16.33 10.00 -13.66
CA THR A 52 -15.61 10.00 -14.94
C THR A 52 -14.29 10.76 -14.88
N ASP A 53 -14.24 11.89 -14.18
CA ASP A 53 -13.01 12.69 -14.04
C ASP A 53 -11.93 11.95 -13.26
N LEU A 54 -12.30 11.29 -12.15
CA LEU A 54 -11.38 10.49 -11.34
C LEU A 54 -10.82 9.30 -12.12
N ARG A 55 -11.66 8.60 -12.89
CA ARG A 55 -11.20 7.52 -13.76
C ARG A 55 -10.25 8.03 -14.84
N SER A 56 -10.59 9.14 -15.49
CA SER A 56 -9.76 9.71 -16.55
C SER A 56 -8.39 10.16 -16.02
N ALA A 57 -8.37 10.79 -14.84
CA ALA A 57 -7.13 11.14 -14.15
C ALA A 57 -6.28 9.91 -13.80
N ALA A 58 -6.89 8.84 -13.30
CA ALA A 58 -6.19 7.59 -13.00
C ALA A 58 -5.57 6.93 -14.24
N LEU A 59 -6.30 6.91 -15.37
CA LEU A 59 -5.78 6.42 -16.65
C LEU A 59 -4.62 7.27 -17.19
N CYS A 60 -4.69 8.59 -17.00
CA CYS A 60 -3.58 9.49 -17.32
C CYS A 60 -2.34 9.15 -16.47
N MET A 61 -2.51 8.94 -15.17
CA MET A 61 -1.40 8.56 -14.28
C MET A 61 -0.80 7.19 -14.65
N LEU A 62 -1.64 6.19 -14.95
CA LEU A 62 -1.17 4.87 -15.40
C LEU A 62 -0.35 4.92 -16.70
N SER A 63 -0.60 5.90 -17.56
CA SER A 63 0.10 6.04 -18.85
C SER A 63 1.32 6.97 -18.80
N THR A 64 1.42 7.83 -17.78
CA THR A 64 2.45 8.90 -17.74
C THR A 64 3.42 8.81 -16.56
N LEU A 65 3.09 8.09 -15.48
CA LEU A 65 3.97 8.01 -14.31
C LEU A 65 5.31 7.31 -14.65
N PRO A 66 6.45 7.85 -14.16
CA PRO A 66 7.73 7.16 -14.22
C PRO A 66 7.66 5.80 -13.52
N LEU A 67 8.41 4.82 -14.02
CA LEU A 67 8.32 3.43 -13.57
C LEU A 67 8.34 3.27 -12.03
N PRO A 68 9.24 3.90 -11.25
CA PRO A 68 9.22 3.74 -9.79
C PRO A 68 7.92 4.22 -9.13
N LEU A 69 7.32 5.29 -9.65
CA LEU A 69 6.05 5.83 -9.13
C LEU A 69 4.86 5.03 -9.65
N LEU A 70 4.90 4.56 -10.91
CA LEU A 70 3.89 3.69 -11.48
C LEU A 70 3.76 2.39 -10.68
N MET A 71 4.88 1.79 -10.29
CA MET A 71 4.89 0.58 -9.48
C MET A 71 4.20 0.79 -8.15
N GLN A 72 4.47 1.92 -7.47
CA GLN A 72 3.81 2.27 -6.21
C GLN A 72 2.32 2.61 -6.40
N TYR A 73 1.95 3.20 -7.54
CA TYR A 73 0.56 3.51 -7.86
C TYR A 73 -0.28 2.26 -8.16
N ILE A 74 0.34 1.21 -8.71
CA ILE A 74 -0.31 -0.08 -8.99
C ILE A 74 -0.37 -0.95 -7.71
N TYR A 75 0.72 -1.00 -6.96
CA TYR A 75 0.84 -1.73 -5.71
C TYR A 75 1.39 -0.78 -4.64
N PRO A 76 0.49 -0.16 -3.85
CA PRO A 76 0.85 0.76 -2.77
C PRO A 76 1.86 0.17 -1.78
N ARG A 77 2.46 1.03 -0.97
CA ARG A 77 3.30 0.59 0.15
C ARG A 77 2.55 0.79 1.45
N MET A 78 2.51 -0.26 2.27
CA MET A 78 2.00 -0.18 3.63
C MET A 78 3.17 -0.36 4.59
N TYR A 79 3.30 0.53 5.57
CA TYR A 79 4.31 0.45 6.61
C TYR A 79 3.62 0.41 7.96
N SER A 80 4.14 -0.43 8.85
CA SER A 80 3.76 -0.37 10.25
C SER A 80 4.61 0.65 10.97
N LEU A 81 3.96 1.55 11.71
CA LEU A 81 4.61 2.64 12.43
C LEU A 81 4.63 2.41 13.94
N HIS A 82 3.65 1.67 14.47
CA HIS A 82 3.53 1.41 15.91
C HIS A 82 4.57 0.42 16.47
N ASP A 83 5.09 -0.48 15.63
CA ASP A 83 6.11 -1.48 15.95
C ASP A 83 7.32 -1.36 15.01
N MET A 84 7.61 -0.14 14.54
CA MET A 84 8.72 0.10 13.62
C MET A 84 10.07 -0.18 14.30
N PRO A 85 11.05 -0.78 13.58
CA PRO A 85 12.40 -1.02 14.10
C PRO A 85 13.06 0.25 14.64
N ASP A 86 13.91 0.14 15.66
CA ASP A 86 14.54 1.28 16.35
C ASP A 86 15.35 2.22 15.42
N ASP A 87 15.89 1.69 14.33
CA ASP A 87 16.61 2.46 13.31
C ASP A 87 15.67 3.16 12.31
N ALA A 88 14.43 2.72 12.17
CA ALA A 88 13.46 3.30 11.25
C ALA A 88 13.03 4.70 11.69
N GLY A 89 12.96 5.62 10.74
CA GLY A 89 12.69 7.03 10.99
C GLY A 89 13.94 7.85 11.37
N LEU A 90 15.10 7.21 11.52
CA LEU A 90 16.38 7.89 11.79
C LEU A 90 17.26 7.96 10.52
N PRO A 91 18.17 8.94 10.42
CA PRO A 91 19.14 9.01 9.33
C PRO A 91 20.12 7.83 9.40
N HIS A 92 20.32 7.16 8.26
CA HIS A 92 21.31 6.10 8.15
C HIS A 92 22.74 6.66 8.36
N PRO A 93 23.60 6.01 9.16
CA PRO A 93 24.92 6.53 9.53
C PRO A 93 25.82 6.91 8.35
N GLU A 94 25.76 6.13 7.26
CA GLU A 94 26.64 6.33 6.10
C GLU A 94 26.06 7.25 5.01
N THR A 95 24.74 7.22 4.82
CA THR A 95 24.10 7.89 3.67
C THR A 95 23.34 9.15 4.07
N GLY A 96 23.05 9.33 5.37
CA GLY A 96 22.21 10.41 5.89
C GLY A 96 20.74 10.31 5.46
N ALA A 97 20.35 9.28 4.71
CA ALA A 97 18.97 9.08 4.29
C ALA A 97 18.15 8.44 5.41
N ILE A 98 16.91 8.91 5.59
CA ILE A 98 15.97 8.30 6.55
C ILE A 98 15.75 6.82 6.21
N VAL A 99 15.98 5.96 7.19
CA VAL A 99 15.70 4.52 7.10
C VAL A 99 14.19 4.30 7.16
N MET A 100 13.64 3.58 6.19
CA MET A 100 12.22 3.27 6.11
C MET A 100 11.92 1.92 6.77
N PRO A 101 10.77 1.76 7.45
CA PRO A 101 10.31 0.44 7.87
C PRO A 101 10.16 -0.51 6.68
N SER A 102 10.27 -1.82 6.93
CA SER A 102 10.00 -2.81 5.89
C SER A 102 8.52 -2.75 5.47
N PRO A 103 8.22 -2.73 4.16
CA PRO A 103 6.83 -2.69 3.70
C PRO A 103 6.12 -4.01 3.99
N LEU A 104 4.87 -3.92 4.42
CA LEU A 104 3.96 -5.03 4.65
C LEU A 104 3.15 -5.35 3.39
N ASN A 105 2.66 -6.60 3.31
CA ASN A 105 1.67 -6.98 2.31
C ASN A 105 0.38 -6.17 2.47
N LEU A 106 -0.26 -5.87 1.34
CA LEU A 106 -1.47 -5.05 1.25
C LEU A 106 -2.74 -5.83 1.57
N THR A 107 -2.83 -6.34 2.81
CA THR A 107 -3.97 -7.07 3.36
C THR A 107 -4.34 -6.53 4.75
N SER A 108 -5.64 -6.46 5.03
CA SER A 108 -6.18 -6.13 6.34
C SER A 108 -5.79 -7.13 7.42
N ALA A 109 -5.37 -8.34 7.06
CA ALA A 109 -4.84 -9.32 8.03
C ALA A 109 -3.58 -8.82 8.77
N ASN A 110 -2.84 -7.89 8.17
CA ASN A 110 -1.67 -7.26 8.80
C ASN A 110 -2.04 -6.06 9.68
N ILE A 111 -3.31 -5.62 9.68
CA ILE A 111 -3.76 -4.46 10.46
C ILE A 111 -4.29 -4.94 11.81
N VAL A 112 -3.53 -4.70 12.86
CA VAL A 112 -3.97 -4.97 14.24
C VAL A 112 -4.82 -3.81 14.78
N PRO A 113 -5.81 -4.08 15.68
CA PRO A 113 -6.71 -3.05 16.17
C PRO A 113 -6.06 -1.92 16.94
N PHE A 114 -4.89 -2.13 17.55
CA PHE A 114 -4.16 -1.11 18.32
C PHE A 114 -3.07 -0.39 17.53
N GLY A 115 -2.89 -0.75 16.26
CA GLY A 115 -1.74 -0.32 15.46
C GLY A 115 -1.89 1.05 14.80
N LEU A 116 -0.77 1.52 14.27
CA LEU A 116 -0.65 2.70 13.41
C LEU A 116 0.06 2.30 12.13
N TYR A 117 -0.54 2.61 10.98
CA TYR A 117 -0.02 2.23 9.66
C TYR A 117 -0.02 3.41 8.70
N LEU A 118 0.99 3.48 7.84
CA LEU A 118 1.05 4.38 6.70
C LEU A 118 0.80 3.60 5.42
N ILE A 119 -0.22 3.98 4.64
CA ILE A 119 -0.47 3.45 3.31
C ILE A 119 -0.20 4.57 2.30
N ASP A 120 0.66 4.32 1.32
CA ASP A 120 1.09 5.33 0.34
C ASP A 120 1.11 4.76 -1.07
N ASP A 121 0.25 5.28 -1.95
CA ASP A 121 0.18 4.94 -3.37
C ASP A 121 0.98 5.91 -4.27
N GLY A 122 1.68 6.88 -3.67
CA GLY A 122 2.44 7.92 -4.36
C GLY A 122 1.61 9.11 -4.85
N GLN A 123 0.28 9.03 -4.76
CA GLN A 123 -0.64 10.14 -5.04
C GLN A 123 -1.33 10.63 -3.78
N THR A 124 -1.60 9.75 -2.81
CA THR A 124 -2.26 10.00 -1.53
C THR A 124 -1.61 9.14 -0.44
N GLN A 125 -1.48 9.71 0.75
CA GLN A 125 -1.04 9.00 1.95
C GLN A 125 -2.19 8.85 2.94
N PHE A 126 -2.33 7.67 3.52
CA PHE A 126 -3.28 7.38 4.59
C PHE A 126 -2.53 6.98 5.85
N LEU A 127 -2.81 7.69 6.93
CA LEU A 127 -2.41 7.29 8.26
C LEU A 127 -3.60 6.58 8.91
N TRP A 128 -3.51 5.27 9.04
CA TRP A 128 -4.54 4.43 9.61
C TRP A 128 -4.28 4.23 11.10
N LEU A 129 -5.16 4.78 11.93
CA LEU A 129 -5.19 4.58 13.37
C LEU A 129 -6.21 3.51 13.72
N GLY A 130 -5.73 2.41 14.31
CA GLY A 130 -6.55 1.31 14.75
C GLY A 130 -7.58 1.73 15.81
N ARG A 131 -8.71 1.02 15.85
CA ARG A 131 -9.82 1.34 16.77
C ARG A 131 -9.45 1.20 18.25
N ASP A 132 -8.51 0.34 18.59
CA ASP A 132 -8.08 0.04 19.97
C ASP A 132 -6.68 0.64 20.25
N ALA A 133 -6.29 1.68 19.51
CA ALA A 133 -5.01 2.36 19.71
C ALA A 133 -4.88 2.89 21.14
N VAL A 134 -3.74 2.60 21.77
CA VAL A 134 -3.47 2.93 23.17
C VAL A 134 -3.26 4.45 23.30
N PRO A 135 -3.81 5.10 24.36
CA PRO A 135 -3.68 6.55 24.55
C PRO A 135 -2.24 7.08 24.49
N ALA A 136 -1.25 6.31 24.96
CA ALA A 136 0.16 6.66 24.87
C ALA A 136 0.64 6.86 23.41
N LEU A 137 0.30 5.92 22.52
CA LEU A 137 0.62 6.03 21.09
C LEU A 137 -0.05 7.26 20.46
N VAL A 138 -1.30 7.55 20.86
CA VAL A 138 -2.04 8.71 20.36
C VAL A 138 -1.40 10.02 20.84
N ALA A 139 -1.00 10.07 22.11
CA ALA A 139 -0.33 11.22 22.70
C ALA A 139 1.05 11.46 22.06
N ASP A 140 1.83 10.42 21.88
CA ASP A 140 3.16 10.51 21.28
C ASP A 140 3.08 11.01 19.83
N VAL A 141 2.12 10.50 19.02
CA VAL A 141 2.04 10.86 17.60
C VAL A 141 1.26 12.16 17.36
N PHE A 142 0.19 12.42 18.12
CA PHE A 142 -0.77 13.50 17.84
C PHE A 142 -0.87 14.56 18.95
N GLY A 143 -0.28 14.35 20.12
CA GLY A 143 -0.25 15.33 21.21
C GLY A 143 -1.53 15.35 22.06
N THR A 144 -2.40 14.36 21.89
CA THR A 144 -3.61 14.17 22.70
C THR A 144 -3.79 12.69 23.03
N GLU A 145 -4.24 12.39 24.24
CA GLU A 145 -4.55 11.01 24.65
C GLU A 145 -5.90 10.54 24.09
N ASP A 146 -6.78 11.47 23.69
CA ASP A 146 -8.12 11.16 23.21
C ASP A 146 -8.17 11.14 21.69
N LYS A 147 -8.19 9.92 21.13
CA LYS A 147 -8.38 9.68 19.68
C LYS A 147 -9.68 10.29 19.11
N ASN A 148 -10.65 10.69 19.94
CA ASN A 148 -11.88 11.37 19.50
C ASN A 148 -11.68 12.84 19.18
N GLN A 149 -10.62 13.46 19.67
CA GLN A 149 -10.28 14.84 19.34
C GLN A 149 -9.59 14.95 17.98
N LEU A 150 -9.13 13.82 17.43
CA LEU A 150 -8.45 13.79 16.15
C LEU A 150 -9.41 14.05 14.99
N LYS A 151 -9.14 15.11 14.23
CA LYS A 151 -9.86 15.41 13.00
C LYS A 151 -9.50 14.39 11.92
N GLN A 152 -10.50 13.64 11.47
CA GLN A 152 -10.37 12.71 10.35
C GLN A 152 -10.32 13.44 9.00
N GLY A 153 -9.75 12.78 8.01
CA GLY A 153 -9.60 13.31 6.66
C GLY A 153 -8.26 14.00 6.45
N LYS A 154 -8.21 14.94 5.51
CA LYS A 154 -6.98 15.61 5.09
C LYS A 154 -6.36 16.38 6.27
N THR A 155 -5.12 16.04 6.63
CA THR A 155 -4.43 16.59 7.79
C THR A 155 -2.91 16.66 7.57
N SER A 156 -2.20 17.16 8.57
CA SER A 156 -0.75 17.10 8.73
C SER A 156 -0.42 16.58 10.13
N LEU A 157 0.73 15.93 10.27
CA LEU A 157 1.20 15.54 11.60
C LEU A 157 1.65 16.78 12.39
N PRO A 158 1.26 16.90 13.67
CA PRO A 158 1.78 17.96 14.53
C PRO A 158 3.26 17.72 14.83
N VAL A 159 3.98 18.82 15.09
CA VAL A 159 5.37 18.76 15.55
C VAL A 159 5.35 18.66 17.06
N ILE A 160 5.81 17.52 17.58
CA ILE A 160 5.90 17.23 19.00
C ILE A 160 7.34 16.81 19.29
N ASP A 161 7.88 17.31 20.38
CA ASP A 161 9.23 17.01 20.84
C ASP A 161 9.23 15.65 21.56
N ASN A 162 9.19 14.57 20.78
CA ASN A 162 9.39 13.20 21.23
C ASN A 162 9.89 12.30 20.08
N ASP A 163 10.59 11.22 20.44
CA ASP A 163 11.23 10.30 19.48
C ASP A 163 10.23 9.71 18.48
N MET A 164 9.08 9.25 18.95
CA MET A 164 8.08 8.58 18.13
C MET A 164 7.50 9.53 17.06
N ASN A 165 7.15 10.75 17.44
CA ASN A 165 6.62 11.78 16.54
C ASN A 165 7.63 12.16 15.47
N GLU A 166 8.88 12.38 15.86
CA GLU A 166 9.97 12.69 14.94
C GLU A 166 10.16 11.59 13.91
N ARG A 167 10.23 10.33 14.36
CA ARG A 167 10.41 9.18 13.49
C ARG A 167 9.20 8.96 12.57
N VAL A 168 7.97 9.05 13.08
CA VAL A 168 6.76 8.94 12.26
C VAL A 168 6.69 10.05 11.21
N ARG A 169 6.99 11.31 11.57
CA ARG A 169 7.09 12.42 10.61
C ARG A 169 8.15 12.15 9.56
N ALA A 170 9.34 11.71 9.97
CA ALA A 170 10.44 11.40 9.06
C ALA A 170 10.06 10.29 8.05
N VAL A 171 9.39 9.23 8.49
CA VAL A 171 8.90 8.15 7.61
C VAL A 171 7.83 8.68 6.64
N VAL A 172 6.86 9.47 7.11
CA VAL A 172 5.81 10.04 6.26
C VAL A 172 6.39 11.00 5.22
N GLU A 173 7.35 11.85 5.61
CA GLU A 173 8.08 12.76 4.72
C GLU A 173 8.94 12.00 3.72
N LYS A 174 9.69 10.99 4.17
CA LYS A 174 10.52 10.17 3.29
C LYS A 174 9.70 9.35 2.31
N SER A 175 8.51 8.87 2.71
CA SER A 175 7.64 8.12 1.81
C SER A 175 7.18 8.95 0.60
N ARG A 176 6.96 10.25 0.78
CA ARG A 176 6.62 11.19 -0.31
C ARG A 176 7.82 11.81 -1.03
N ASP A 177 9.05 11.47 -0.66
CA ASP A 177 10.26 11.93 -1.33
C ASP A 177 10.44 11.24 -2.69
N HIS A 178 9.81 11.81 -3.73
CA HIS A 178 9.93 11.31 -5.10
C HIS A 178 11.36 11.46 -5.66
N LYS A 179 12.08 12.52 -5.26
CA LYS A 179 13.46 12.75 -5.71
C LYS A 179 14.39 11.65 -5.19
N GLY A 180 14.22 11.24 -3.93
CA GLY A 180 14.91 10.09 -3.35
C GLY A 180 14.62 8.76 -4.04
N LYS A 181 13.52 8.64 -4.78
CA LYS A 181 13.18 7.49 -5.63
C LYS A 181 13.78 7.60 -7.04
N GLY A 182 14.57 8.63 -7.32
CA GLY A 182 15.14 8.91 -8.64
C GLY A 182 14.15 9.52 -9.64
N CYS A 183 13.00 10.02 -9.16
CA CYS A 183 11.93 10.56 -10.00
C CYS A 183 11.72 12.05 -9.74
N GLY A 184 11.77 12.87 -10.78
CA GLY A 184 11.23 14.23 -10.72
C GLY A 184 9.70 14.17 -10.68
N SER A 185 9.09 14.78 -9.67
CA SER A 185 7.63 14.89 -9.58
C SER A 185 7.25 16.18 -8.86
N ILE A 186 6.21 16.84 -9.36
CA ILE A 186 5.59 18.01 -8.73
C ILE A 186 4.50 17.63 -7.72
N VAL A 187 4.15 16.33 -7.66
CA VAL A 187 3.09 15.82 -6.79
C VAL A 187 3.59 15.78 -5.36
N VAL A 188 2.84 16.42 -4.47
CA VAL A 188 2.96 16.26 -3.02
C VAL A 188 1.72 15.50 -2.54
N PRO A 189 1.86 14.21 -2.20
CA PRO A 189 0.76 13.41 -1.68
C PRO A 189 0.15 14.06 -0.43
N PRO A 190 -1.16 14.36 -0.42
CA PRO A 190 -1.86 14.76 0.79
C PRO A 190 -1.93 13.60 1.77
N LEU A 191 -1.78 13.90 3.05
CA LEU A 191 -1.96 12.95 4.14
C LEU A 191 -3.42 12.99 4.64
N TYR A 192 -4.02 11.82 4.78
CA TYR A 192 -5.35 11.63 5.36
C TYR A 192 -5.25 10.81 6.63
N LEU A 193 -5.78 11.31 7.73
CA LEU A 193 -5.93 10.54 8.96
C LEU A 193 -7.24 9.77 8.92
N ILE A 194 -7.15 8.46 9.14
CA ILE A 194 -8.28 7.56 9.22
C ILE A 194 -8.29 6.95 10.61
N ARG A 195 -9.46 6.96 11.23
CA ARG A 195 -9.72 6.19 12.43
C ARG A 195 -10.63 5.03 12.08
N GLU A 196 -10.28 3.83 12.51
CA GLU A 196 -10.99 2.61 12.11
C GLU A 196 -12.47 2.60 12.56
N ASP A 197 -12.77 3.20 13.72
CA ASP A 197 -14.11 3.44 14.30
C ASP A 197 -14.67 4.82 13.92
N GLY A 198 -14.13 5.43 12.88
CA GLY A 198 -14.45 6.79 12.45
C GLY A 198 -15.30 6.86 11.18
N GLU A 199 -14.89 7.72 10.23
CA GLU A 199 -15.66 8.02 9.02
C GLU A 199 -15.65 6.83 8.04
N PRO A 200 -16.81 6.20 7.73
CA PRO A 200 -16.83 4.98 6.93
C PRO A 200 -16.35 5.14 5.49
N SER A 201 -16.56 6.32 4.89
CA SER A 201 -16.16 6.66 3.51
C SER A 201 -14.64 6.67 3.34
N LEU A 202 -13.92 7.35 4.24
CA LEU A 202 -12.47 7.43 4.25
C LEU A 202 -11.85 6.06 4.52
N ARG A 203 -12.41 5.32 5.49
CA ARG A 203 -12.00 3.95 5.78
C ARG A 203 -12.14 3.05 4.55
N LEU A 204 -13.31 3.09 3.88
CA LEU A 204 -13.55 2.32 2.67
C LEU A 204 -12.56 2.71 1.57
N TRP A 205 -12.26 4.01 1.42
CA TRP A 205 -11.30 4.49 0.44
C TRP A 205 -9.90 3.92 0.68
N ALA A 206 -9.35 4.00 1.90
CA ALA A 206 -8.06 3.39 2.19
C ALA A 206 -8.06 1.86 2.06
N GLN A 207 -9.18 1.19 2.40
CA GLN A 207 -9.32 -0.26 2.19
C GLN A 207 -9.24 -0.65 0.71
N THR A 208 -9.59 0.25 -0.23
CA THR A 208 -9.40 -0.04 -1.66
C THR A 208 -7.94 -0.20 -2.07
N LEU A 209 -7.00 0.33 -1.28
CA LEU A 209 -5.55 0.18 -1.49
C LEU A 209 -5.01 -1.15 -0.95
N LEU A 210 -5.78 -1.90 -0.17
CA LEU A 210 -5.44 -3.24 0.30
C LEU A 210 -5.71 -4.26 -0.81
N VAL A 211 -4.91 -4.20 -1.88
CA VAL A 211 -5.18 -4.91 -3.15
C VAL A 211 -5.16 -6.43 -3.02
N GLU A 212 -4.64 -7.00 -1.93
CA GLU A 212 -4.67 -8.44 -1.69
C GLU A 212 -6.01 -8.91 -1.08
N ASP A 213 -6.79 -8.00 -0.52
CA ASP A 213 -8.08 -8.32 0.08
C ASP A 213 -9.20 -8.43 -0.96
N ARG A 214 -10.26 -9.15 -0.60
CA ARG A 214 -11.48 -9.16 -1.42
C ARG A 214 -12.16 -7.79 -1.30
N ALA A 215 -12.42 -7.14 -2.44
CA ALA A 215 -13.05 -5.82 -2.49
C ALA A 215 -13.97 -5.71 -3.70
N ASP A 216 -15.19 -5.17 -3.50
CA ASP A 216 -16.23 -5.06 -4.52
C ASP A 216 -16.48 -6.38 -5.28
N GLN A 217 -16.26 -6.36 -6.60
CA GLN A 217 -16.32 -7.49 -7.53
C GLN A 217 -14.96 -8.18 -7.73
N GLY A 218 -13.91 -7.69 -7.05
CA GLY A 218 -12.55 -8.21 -7.11
C GLY A 218 -12.31 -9.34 -6.11
N VAL A 219 -11.53 -10.32 -6.52
CA VAL A 219 -11.12 -11.46 -5.70
C VAL A 219 -9.93 -11.12 -4.81
N SER A 220 -9.70 -11.89 -3.74
CA SER A 220 -8.46 -11.77 -2.95
C SER A 220 -7.24 -12.28 -3.73
N GLY A 221 -6.04 -11.95 -3.25
CA GLY A 221 -4.77 -12.44 -3.82
C GLY A 221 -4.71 -13.96 -3.90
N ALA A 222 -5.06 -14.64 -2.81
CA ALA A 222 -5.11 -16.09 -2.75
C ALA A 222 -6.10 -16.68 -3.76
N GLN A 223 -7.30 -16.11 -3.87
CA GLN A 223 -8.31 -16.53 -4.84
C GLN A 223 -7.85 -16.29 -6.28
N PHE A 224 -7.21 -15.15 -6.55
CA PHE A 224 -6.69 -14.82 -7.88
C PHE A 224 -5.63 -15.82 -8.33
N LEU A 225 -4.69 -16.17 -7.46
CA LEU A 225 -3.68 -17.21 -7.73
C LEU A 225 -4.33 -18.58 -7.95
N GLY A 226 -5.37 -18.93 -7.19
CA GLY A 226 -6.17 -20.14 -7.39
C GLY A 226 -6.83 -20.18 -8.78
N MET A 227 -7.48 -19.09 -9.19
CA MET A 227 -8.10 -18.96 -10.51
C MET A 227 -7.08 -19.03 -11.65
N LEU A 228 -5.90 -18.42 -11.48
CA LEU A 228 -4.81 -18.55 -12.46
C LEU A 228 -4.33 -20.00 -12.56
N ARG A 229 -4.19 -20.69 -11.43
CA ARG A 229 -3.82 -22.10 -11.40
C ARG A 229 -4.83 -22.97 -12.15
N GLU A 230 -6.12 -22.83 -11.87
CA GLU A 230 -7.17 -23.59 -12.54
C GLU A 230 -7.12 -23.41 -14.06
N LYS A 231 -7.00 -22.17 -14.55
CA LYS A 231 -6.93 -21.86 -15.99
C LYS A 231 -5.64 -22.30 -16.69
N VAL A 232 -4.55 -22.50 -15.93
CA VAL A 232 -3.26 -22.97 -16.47
C VAL A 232 -3.17 -24.50 -16.44
N LEU A 233 -3.98 -25.15 -15.59
CA LEU A 233 -4.07 -26.60 -15.47
C LEU A 233 -5.18 -27.22 -16.32
N SER A 234 -6.24 -26.46 -16.65
CA SER A 234 -7.24 -26.80 -17.67
C SER A 234 -6.64 -26.78 -19.06
#